data_AF-A0A1B6GKQ9-F1
#
_entry.id   AF-A0A1B6GKQ9-F1
#
_cell.length_a   1.000
_cell.length_b   1.000
_cell.length_c   1.000
_cell.angle_alpha   90.00
_cell.angle_beta   90.00
_cell.angle_gamma   90.00
#
_symmetry.space_group_name_H-M   'P 1'
#
loop_
_entity.id
_entity.type
_entity.pdbx_description
1 polymer ?
#
loop_
_entity_poly.entity_id
_entity_poly.type
_entity_poly.pdbx_seq_one_letter_code
_entity_poly.pdbx_strand_id
1 'polypeptide(L)'
;NDQYGNFLLHQTLNHLDHEAVLVTPDLPTACYAVLLDQTGEFRMGLGDMEVHKLISSEHVSKHLQNTSAVIMDGNSPPTTIRFILEYCSKSGIPVIFEPTDVKKAAVPFQFELWKCLRLISPNVKELREIAAAIGLDVRTSMEDSSTTSIEEIASMAIPLAEYIQTVMVTLGSRGV
;
A
#
# COMPACT_ATOMS: atom_id res chain seq x y z
N ASN A 1 0.04 -21.57 -8.82
CA ASN A 1 -0.20 -23.02 -8.95
C ASN A 1 0.90 -23.82 -8.24
N ASP A 2 1.22 -23.47 -7.00
CA ASP A 2 2.31 -24.09 -6.23
C ASP A 2 1.85 -24.43 -4.81
N GLN A 3 2.73 -25.06 -4.02
CA GLN A 3 2.40 -25.49 -2.67
C GLN A 3 2.02 -24.30 -1.77
N TYR A 4 2.70 -23.16 -1.90
CA TYR A 4 2.42 -21.97 -1.09
C TYR A 4 1.07 -21.34 -1.44
N GLY A 5 0.77 -21.17 -2.73
CA GLY A 5 -0.52 -20.65 -3.18
C GLY A 5 -1.68 -21.56 -2.78
N ASN A 6 -1.52 -22.88 -2.92
CA ASN A 6 -2.54 -23.84 -2.47
C ASN A 6 -2.75 -23.79 -0.95
N PHE A 7 -1.67 -23.64 -0.18
CA PHE A 7 -1.75 -23.48 1.27
C PHE A 7 -2.49 -22.18 1.63
N LEU A 8 -2.14 -21.05 1.00
CA LEU A 8 -2.82 -19.77 1.23
C LEU A 8 -4.32 -19.86 0.95
N LEU A 9 -4.72 -20.34 -0.22
CA LEU A 9 -6.13 -20.36 -0.63
C LEU A 9 -6.98 -21.35 0.19
N HIS A 10 -6.46 -22.56 0.42
CA HIS A 10 -7.27 -23.65 0.96
C HIS A 10 -7.10 -23.87 2.47
N GLN A 11 -6.05 -23.34 3.09
CA GLN A 11 -5.82 -23.50 4.54
C GLN A 11 -5.90 -22.18 5.30
N THR A 12 -5.38 -21.09 4.73
CA THR A 12 -5.37 -19.78 5.41
C THR A 12 -6.60 -18.94 5.08
N LEU A 13 -7.00 -18.89 3.81
CA LEU A 13 -8.04 -17.98 3.29
C LEU A 13 -9.37 -18.67 2.99
N ASN A 14 -9.57 -19.91 3.47
CA ASN A 14 -10.79 -20.69 3.24
C ASN A 14 -12.08 -20.04 3.79
N HIS A 15 -11.95 -19.03 4.65
CA HIS A 15 -13.04 -18.26 5.25
C HIS A 15 -13.35 -16.96 4.47
N LEU A 16 -12.58 -16.65 3.42
CA LEU A 16 -12.77 -15.49 2.55
C LEU A 16 -13.15 -15.94 1.15
N ASP A 17 -13.98 -15.13 0.49
CA ASP A 17 -14.17 -15.26 -0.95
C ASP A 17 -12.89 -14.86 -1.67
N HIS A 18 -12.34 -15.80 -2.44
CA HIS A 18 -11.10 -15.65 -3.19
C HIS A 18 -11.30 -16.04 -4.66
N GLU A 19 -12.53 -16.01 -5.19
CA GLU A 19 -12.82 -16.29 -6.61
C GLU A 19 -12.05 -15.35 -7.54
N ALA A 20 -11.82 -14.10 -7.12
CA ALA A 20 -11.07 -13.11 -7.88
C ALA A 20 -9.53 -13.31 -7.84
N VAL A 21 -9.00 -14.31 -7.12
CA VAL A 21 -7.55 -14.55 -7.07
C VAL A 21 -7.09 -15.18 -8.38
N LEU A 22 -6.21 -14.46 -9.09
CA LEU A 22 -5.57 -14.98 -10.28
C LEU A 22 -4.56 -16.08 -9.93
N VAL A 23 -4.82 -17.31 -10.39
CA VAL A 23 -3.88 -18.43 -10.28
C VAL A 23 -3.21 -18.66 -11.63
N THR A 24 -1.89 -18.51 -11.68
CA THR A 24 -1.08 -18.75 -12.88
C THR A 24 -0.08 -19.90 -12.68
N PRO A 25 0.29 -20.63 -13.76
CA PRO A 25 1.46 -21.51 -13.77
C PRO A 25 2.78 -20.80 -14.12
N ASP A 26 2.73 -19.54 -14.59
CA ASP A 26 3.89 -18.86 -15.19
C ASP A 26 4.88 -18.32 -14.17
N LEU A 27 4.39 -17.92 -13.00
CA LEU A 27 5.18 -17.34 -11.91
C LEU A 27 4.87 -18.01 -10.58
N PRO A 28 5.85 -18.13 -9.68
CA PRO A 28 5.62 -18.64 -8.33
C PRO A 28 4.79 -17.65 -7.50
N THR A 29 4.10 -18.18 -6.49
CA THR A 29 3.47 -17.35 -5.45
C THR A 29 4.53 -16.50 -4.75
N ALA A 30 4.20 -15.22 -4.49
CA ALA A 30 5.13 -14.29 -3.86
C ALA A 30 5.63 -14.83 -2.52
N CYS A 31 6.94 -14.71 -2.28
CA CYS A 31 7.59 -15.21 -1.09
C CYS A 31 8.53 -14.16 -0.50
N TYR A 32 8.47 -13.95 0.82
CA TYR A 32 9.33 -13.05 1.55
C TYR A 32 10.01 -13.77 2.70
N ALA A 33 11.33 -13.80 2.70
CA ALA A 33 12.14 -14.33 3.78
C ALA A 33 12.79 -13.18 4.55
N VAL A 34 12.66 -13.20 5.88
CA VAL A 34 13.26 -12.20 6.77
C VAL A 34 14.34 -12.87 7.61
N LEU A 35 15.51 -12.23 7.66
CA LEU A 35 16.54 -12.54 8.64
C LEU A 35 16.38 -11.61 9.84
N LEU A 36 16.11 -12.22 10.98
CA LEU A 36 16.14 -11.57 12.29
C LEU A 36 17.45 -11.92 12.98
N ASP A 37 17.96 -11.03 13.81
CA ASP A 37 19.04 -11.38 14.72
C ASP A 37 18.55 -12.08 15.99
N GLN A 38 19.47 -12.29 16.93
CA GLN A 38 19.18 -12.99 18.19
C GLN A 38 18.27 -12.18 19.13
N THR A 39 18.11 -10.88 18.93
CA THR A 39 17.19 -10.03 19.70
C THR A 39 15.82 -9.91 19.03
N GLY A 40 15.65 -10.47 17.84
CA GLY A 40 14.43 -10.36 17.03
C GLY A 40 14.39 -9.09 16.17
N GLU A 41 15.49 -8.34 16.07
CA GLU A 41 15.57 -7.17 15.21
C GLU A 41 15.77 -7.56 13.75
N PHE A 42 15.07 -6.84 12.86
CA PHE A 42 15.19 -6.99 11.42
C PHE A 42 16.61 -6.67 10.95
N ARG A 43 17.23 -7.59 10.21
CA ARG A 43 18.55 -7.40 9.58
C ARG A 43 18.47 -7.27 8.07
N MET A 44 17.75 -8.19 7.42
CA MET A 44 17.52 -8.13 5.98
C MET A 44 16.26 -8.89 5.60
N GLY A 45 15.71 -8.54 4.44
CA GLY A 45 14.63 -9.30 3.82
C GLY A 45 14.96 -9.58 2.36
N LEU A 46 14.61 -10.77 1.90
CA LEU A 46 14.70 -11.19 0.51
C LEU A 46 13.31 -11.56 0.03
N GLY A 47 12.86 -10.93 -1.06
CA GLY A 47 11.53 -11.16 -1.62
C GLY A 47 11.59 -11.54 -3.08
N ASP A 48 10.87 -12.60 -3.44
CA ASP A 48 10.40 -12.83 -4.81
C ASP A 48 8.96 -12.34 -4.91
N MET A 49 8.79 -11.21 -5.62
CA MET A 49 7.53 -10.45 -5.71
C MET A 49 7.06 -10.32 -7.17
N GLU A 50 7.65 -11.09 -8.09
CA GLU A 50 7.45 -10.89 -9.53
C GLU A 50 5.98 -11.10 -9.95
N VAL A 51 5.29 -12.03 -9.29
CA VAL A 51 3.87 -12.34 -9.56
C VAL A 51 2.94 -11.13 -9.38
N HIS A 52 3.30 -10.14 -8.55
CA HIS A 52 2.48 -8.92 -8.40
C HIS A 52 2.35 -8.12 -9.70
N LYS A 53 3.29 -8.29 -10.65
CA LYS A 53 3.20 -7.67 -11.99
C LYS A 53 1.96 -8.15 -12.77
N LEU A 54 1.40 -9.30 -12.41
CA LEU A 54 0.22 -9.88 -13.07
C LEU A 54 -1.11 -9.30 -12.58
N ILE A 55 -1.11 -8.46 -11.54
CA ILE A 55 -2.31 -7.77 -11.06
C ILE A 55 -2.67 -6.66 -12.06
N SER A 56 -3.31 -7.05 -13.16
CA SER A 56 -3.62 -6.16 -14.28
C SER A 56 -4.93 -5.40 -14.07
N SER A 57 -5.04 -4.22 -14.68
CA SER A 57 -6.28 -3.46 -14.73
C SER A 57 -7.42 -4.24 -15.38
N GLU A 58 -7.14 -5.05 -16.42
CA GLU A 58 -8.14 -5.91 -17.06
C GLU A 58 -8.70 -6.94 -16.07
N HIS A 59 -7.85 -7.61 -15.30
CA HIS A 59 -8.29 -8.58 -14.30
C HIS A 59 -9.13 -7.90 -13.21
N VAL A 60 -8.60 -6.81 -12.64
CA VAL A 60 -9.29 -6.07 -11.58
C VAL A 60 -10.65 -5.53 -12.04
N SER A 61 -10.76 -5.03 -13.28
CA SER A 61 -12.01 -4.46 -13.82
C SER A 61 -13.21 -5.40 -13.77
N LYS A 62 -12.98 -6.72 -13.84
CA LYS A 62 -14.01 -7.77 -13.82
C LYS A 62 -14.70 -7.88 -12.45
N HIS A 63 -14.06 -7.38 -11.40
CA HIS A 63 -14.48 -7.56 -10.01
C HIS A 63 -14.82 -6.25 -9.28
N LEU A 64 -14.67 -5.08 -9.92
CA LEU A 64 -14.96 -3.79 -9.27
C LEU A 64 -16.45 -3.44 -9.22
N GLN A 65 -17.29 -4.09 -10.04
CA GLN A 65 -18.72 -3.81 -10.08
C GLN A 65 -19.39 -4.14 -8.75
N ASN A 66 -20.29 -3.27 -8.29
CA ASN A 66 -21.05 -3.41 -7.04
C ASN A 66 -20.18 -3.47 -5.77
N THR A 67 -18.94 -2.97 -5.81
CA THR A 67 -18.10 -2.84 -4.61
C THR A 67 -18.48 -1.59 -3.81
N SER A 68 -18.55 -1.72 -2.49
CA SER A 68 -18.85 -0.60 -1.58
C SER A 68 -17.60 0.20 -1.17
N ALA A 69 -16.43 -0.41 -1.28
CA ALA A 69 -15.12 0.19 -1.02
C ALA A 69 -14.03 -0.65 -1.67
N VAL A 70 -12.88 -0.04 -1.93
CA VAL A 70 -11.68 -0.74 -2.37
C VAL A 70 -10.56 -0.48 -1.38
N ILE A 71 -9.90 -1.55 -0.93
CA ILE A 71 -8.65 -1.48 -0.17
C ILE A 71 -7.57 -1.98 -1.12
N MET A 72 -6.55 -1.15 -1.36
CA MET A 72 -5.42 -1.51 -2.20
C MET A 72 -4.11 -1.17 -1.49
N ASP A 73 -3.09 -1.97 -1.74
CA ASP A 73 -1.76 -1.77 -1.20
C ASP A 73 -0.79 -1.25 -2.29
N GLY A 74 0.45 -0.96 -1.90
CA GLY A 74 1.49 -0.51 -2.81
C GLY A 74 2.07 -1.61 -3.73
N ASN A 75 1.64 -2.87 -3.61
CA ASN A 75 2.19 -3.98 -4.39
C ASN A 75 1.65 -4.04 -5.82
N SER A 76 0.50 -3.42 -6.07
CA SER A 76 -0.12 -3.38 -7.40
C SER A 76 0.71 -2.56 -8.40
N PRO A 77 0.75 -2.94 -9.69
CA PRO A 77 1.41 -2.14 -10.71
C PRO A 77 0.88 -0.69 -10.77
N PRO A 78 1.72 0.33 -11.05
CA PRO A 78 1.28 1.72 -11.12
C PRO A 78 0.12 1.96 -12.10
N THR A 79 0.11 1.25 -13.22
CA THR A 79 -0.98 1.30 -14.22
C THR A 79 -2.30 0.79 -13.65
N THR A 80 -2.25 -0.26 -12.82
CA THR A 80 -3.43 -0.82 -12.14
C THR A 80 -3.91 0.08 -11.02
N ILE A 81 -3.00 0.62 -10.19
CA ILE A 81 -3.32 1.62 -9.15
C ILE A 81 -4.06 2.80 -9.79
N ARG A 82 -3.50 3.36 -10.86
CA ARG A 82 -4.14 4.46 -11.59
C ARG A 82 -5.53 4.09 -12.10
N PHE A 83 -5.68 2.91 -12.71
CA PHE A 83 -6.97 2.41 -13.18
C PHE A 83 -8.01 2.32 -12.05
N ILE A 84 -7.63 1.77 -10.90
CA ILE A 84 -8.51 1.65 -9.73
C ILE A 84 -8.99 3.04 -9.29
N LEU A 85 -8.07 4.00 -9.16
CA LEU A 85 -8.42 5.38 -8.77
C LEU A 85 -9.36 6.04 -9.78
N GLU A 86 -9.10 5.90 -11.09
CA GLU A 86 -9.96 6.44 -12.15
C GLU A 86 -11.37 5.83 -12.11
N TYR A 87 -11.47 4.50 -11.95
CA TYR A 87 -12.76 3.80 -11.91
C TYR A 87 -13.55 4.18 -10.65
N CYS A 88 -12.90 4.14 -9.50
CA CYS A 88 -13.54 4.39 -8.21
C CYS A 88 -13.98 5.86 -8.07
N SER A 89 -13.16 6.80 -8.55
CA SER A 89 -13.52 8.23 -8.61
C SER A 89 -14.79 8.47 -9.42
N LYS A 90 -14.90 7.86 -10.62
CA LYS A 90 -16.09 7.96 -11.47
C LYS A 90 -17.33 7.31 -10.86
N SER A 91 -17.13 6.25 -10.09
CA SER A 91 -18.22 5.44 -9.51
C SER A 91 -18.61 5.88 -8.10
N GLY A 92 -17.92 6.86 -7.51
CA GLY A 92 -18.14 7.31 -6.14
C GLY A 92 -17.75 6.27 -5.07
N ILE A 93 -16.85 5.33 -5.42
CA ILE A 93 -16.41 4.25 -4.53
C ILE A 93 -15.20 4.76 -3.71
N PRO A 94 -15.22 4.67 -2.37
CA PRO A 94 -14.10 5.09 -1.55
C PRO A 94 -12.91 4.11 -1.70
N VAL A 95 -11.71 4.67 -1.82
CA VAL A 95 -10.46 3.90 -1.92
C VAL A 95 -9.60 4.11 -0.67
N ILE A 96 -9.14 3.02 -0.06
CA ILE A 96 -8.20 3.01 1.05
C ILE A 96 -6.86 2.53 0.51
N PHE A 97 -5.78 3.27 0.82
CA PHE A 97 -4.44 2.95 0.34
C PHE A 97 -3.47 2.66 1.49
N GLU A 98 -2.85 1.49 1.46
CA GLU A 98 -1.78 1.06 2.35
C GLU A 98 -0.44 1.10 1.59
N PRO A 99 0.53 1.94 1.99
CA PRO A 99 1.78 2.12 1.23
C PRO A 99 2.66 0.87 1.05
N THR A 100 2.63 -0.06 2.01
CA THR A 100 3.42 -1.29 2.10
C THR A 100 4.92 -1.09 2.33
N ASP A 101 5.54 -0.20 1.56
CA ASP A 101 6.95 0.15 1.65
C ASP A 101 7.19 1.58 1.17
N VAL A 102 8.25 2.19 1.69
CA VAL A 102 8.72 3.54 1.34
C VAL A 102 8.78 3.76 -0.17
N LYS A 103 9.29 2.79 -0.95
CA LYS A 103 9.44 2.94 -2.41
C LYS A 103 8.12 2.93 -3.19
N LYS A 104 7.05 2.42 -2.58
CA LYS A 104 5.71 2.29 -3.18
C LYS A 104 4.76 3.38 -2.71
N ALA A 105 5.04 3.97 -1.55
CA ALA A 105 4.19 4.97 -0.89
C ALA A 105 3.77 6.12 -1.80
N ALA A 106 4.71 6.65 -2.59
CA ALA A 106 4.47 7.79 -3.47
C ALA A 106 3.69 7.45 -4.75
N VAL A 107 3.52 6.17 -5.10
CA VAL A 107 3.02 5.77 -6.45
C VAL A 107 1.65 6.39 -6.78
N PRO A 108 0.62 6.33 -5.90
CA PRO A 108 -0.67 7.00 -6.19
C PRO A 108 -0.57 8.52 -6.30
N PHE A 109 0.42 9.13 -5.66
CA PHE A 109 0.59 10.57 -5.51
C PHE A 109 1.32 11.22 -6.69
N GLN A 110 1.84 10.43 -7.62
CA GLN A 110 2.46 10.91 -8.86
C GLN A 110 1.43 11.48 -9.86
N PHE A 111 0.13 11.37 -9.58
CA PHE A 111 -0.96 11.87 -10.42
C PHE A 111 -2.03 12.51 -9.55
N GLU A 112 -2.75 13.51 -10.06
CA GLU A 112 -3.81 14.26 -9.32
C GLU A 112 -4.93 13.42 -8.70
N LEU A 113 -5.05 12.14 -9.09
CA LEU A 113 -6.08 11.23 -8.63
C LEU A 113 -5.95 10.82 -7.16
N TRP A 114 -4.82 11.03 -6.49
CA TRP A 114 -4.67 10.71 -5.06
C TRP A 114 -5.72 11.41 -4.16
N LYS A 115 -6.28 12.54 -4.63
CA LYS A 115 -7.36 13.27 -3.94
C LYS A 115 -8.67 12.48 -3.83
N CYS A 116 -8.83 11.37 -4.54
CA CYS A 116 -9.99 10.48 -4.39
C CYS A 116 -9.82 9.41 -3.29
N LEU A 117 -8.62 9.32 -2.69
CA LEU A 117 -8.38 8.43 -1.57
C LEU A 117 -9.21 8.87 -0.36
N ARG A 118 -9.83 7.92 0.30
CA ARG A 118 -10.62 8.11 1.52
C ARG A 118 -9.74 8.04 2.76
N LEU A 119 -8.83 7.06 2.79
CA LEU A 119 -7.92 6.83 3.90
C LEU A 119 -6.55 6.39 3.38
N ILE A 120 -5.50 6.86 4.04
CA ILE A 120 -4.15 6.32 3.90
C ILE A 120 -3.58 5.96 5.27
N SER A 121 -2.72 4.94 5.32
CA SER A 121 -2.12 4.44 6.57
C SER A 121 -0.57 4.38 6.56
N PRO A 122 0.13 5.46 6.19
CA PRO A 122 1.59 5.45 6.11
C PRO A 122 2.25 5.36 7.49
N ASN A 123 3.44 4.79 7.57
CA ASN A 123 4.38 5.12 8.65
C ASN A 123 5.07 6.48 8.36
N VAL A 124 5.84 6.99 9.32
CA VAL A 124 6.54 8.29 9.18
C VAL A 124 7.45 8.34 7.95
N LYS A 125 8.14 7.25 7.57
CA LYS A 125 9.05 7.22 6.43
C LYS A 125 8.27 7.28 5.10
N GLU A 126 7.19 6.52 5.00
CA GLU A 126 6.28 6.54 3.85
C GLU A 126 5.57 7.90 3.71
N LEU A 127 5.17 8.51 4.83
CA LEU A 127 4.56 9.84 4.83
C LEU A 127 5.50 10.90 4.26
N ARG A 128 6.81 10.81 4.54
CA ARG A 128 7.81 11.71 3.95
C ARG A 128 7.88 11.57 2.42
N GLU A 129 7.86 10.35 1.90
CA GLU A 129 7.86 10.12 0.45
C GLU A 129 6.57 10.64 -0.20
N ILE A 130 5.42 10.43 0.45
CA ILE A 130 4.13 10.96 -0.01
C ILE A 130 4.15 12.49 -0.03
N ALA A 131 4.61 13.12 1.05
CA ALA A 131 4.71 14.57 1.18
C ALA A 131 5.65 15.17 0.12
N ALA A 132 6.81 14.53 -0.12
CA ALA A 132 7.73 14.94 -1.17
C ALA A 132 7.09 14.80 -2.58
N ALA A 133 6.33 13.73 -2.83
CA ALA A 133 5.67 13.49 -4.11
C ALA A 133 4.63 14.56 -4.47
N ILE A 134 3.96 15.14 -3.46
CA ILE A 134 3.01 16.25 -3.67
C ILE A 134 3.66 17.64 -3.58
N GLY A 135 5.00 17.71 -3.51
CA GLY A 135 5.76 18.96 -3.56
C GLY A 135 5.86 19.73 -2.23
N LEU A 136 5.65 19.08 -1.09
CA LEU A 136 5.92 19.70 0.21
C LEU A 136 7.43 19.77 0.47
N ASP A 137 7.88 20.87 1.08
CA ASP A 137 9.27 21.02 1.54
C ASP A 137 9.49 20.17 2.80
N VAL A 138 9.81 18.91 2.59
CA VAL A 138 10.17 17.98 3.67
C VAL A 138 11.63 18.21 4.01
N ARG A 139 11.90 18.98 5.07
CA ARG A 139 13.24 19.08 5.64
C ARG A 139 13.74 17.67 5.97
N THR A 140 14.78 17.23 5.28
CA THR A 140 15.43 15.94 5.53
C THR A 140 16.26 16.06 6.81
N SER A 141 15.62 15.96 7.97
CA SER A 141 16.36 15.53 9.16
C SER A 141 16.71 14.06 8.94
N MET A 142 18.00 13.75 8.82
CA MET A 142 18.50 12.37 8.70
C MET A 142 18.34 11.58 10.01
N GLU A 143 17.51 12.06 10.94
CA GLU A 143 17.33 11.48 12.26
C GLU A 143 16.32 10.32 12.20
N ASP A 144 16.55 9.33 13.05
CA ASP A 144 15.67 8.17 13.19
C ASP A 144 14.20 8.58 13.28
N SER A 145 13.32 7.87 12.55
CA SER A 145 11.88 8.10 12.59
C SER A 145 11.27 8.02 14.00
N SER A 146 12.01 7.49 14.98
CA SER A 146 11.62 7.42 16.39
C SER A 146 11.61 8.79 17.08
N THR A 147 12.36 9.78 16.60
CA THR A 147 12.48 11.13 17.19
C THR A 147 11.65 12.19 16.49
N THR A 148 10.98 11.87 15.38
CA THR A 148 10.15 12.83 14.64
C THR A 148 9.02 13.35 15.54
N SER A 149 8.91 14.69 15.64
CA SER A 149 7.91 15.33 16.50
C SER A 149 6.50 15.25 15.88
N ILE A 150 5.47 15.36 16.73
CA ILE A 150 4.08 15.36 16.23
C ILE A 150 3.82 16.56 15.33
N GLU A 151 4.46 17.71 15.60
CA GLU A 151 4.36 18.92 14.77
C GLU A 151 4.93 18.70 13.37
N GLU A 152 6.05 17.96 13.26
CA GLU A 152 6.65 17.61 11.97
C GLU A 152 5.80 16.58 11.20
N ILE A 153 5.22 15.60 11.90
CA ILE A 153 4.27 14.66 11.28
C ILE A 153 3.02 15.40 10.79
N ALA A 154 2.49 16.30 11.61
CA ALA A 154 1.31 17.10 11.29
C ALA A 154 1.56 18.02 10.09
N SER A 155 2.75 18.61 9.96
CA SER A 155 3.08 19.48 8.82
C SER A 155 3.07 18.73 7.48
N MET A 156 3.32 17.41 7.48
CA MET A 156 3.20 16.55 6.30
C MET A 156 1.77 16.00 6.10
N ALA A 157 1.08 15.65 7.19
CA ALA A 157 -0.23 15.00 7.13
C ALA A 157 -1.40 15.98 6.88
N ILE A 158 -1.34 17.20 7.44
CA ILE A 158 -2.43 18.18 7.33
C ILE A 158 -2.73 18.56 5.86
N PRO A 159 -1.74 18.86 4.99
CA PRO A 159 -2.01 19.16 3.58
C PRO A 159 -2.68 18.01 2.83
N LEU A 160 -2.35 16.76 3.17
CA LEU A 160 -3.01 15.57 2.62
C LEU A 160 -4.45 15.48 3.10
N ALA A 161 -4.70 15.79 4.39
CA ALA A 161 -6.00 15.74 5.02
C ALA A 161 -7.00 16.80 4.50
N GLU A 162 -6.54 17.82 3.77
CA GLU A 162 -7.42 18.74 3.03
C GLU A 162 -8.22 18.03 1.93
N TYR A 163 -7.73 16.90 1.43
CA TYR A 163 -8.35 16.12 0.35
C TYR A 163 -8.72 14.70 0.77
N ILE A 164 -7.89 14.06 1.59
CA ILE A 164 -8.07 12.69 2.08
C ILE A 164 -8.76 12.76 3.44
N GLN A 165 -9.92 12.14 3.59
CA GLN A 165 -10.69 12.24 4.84
C GLN A 165 -9.90 11.76 6.07
N THR A 166 -9.00 10.79 5.91
CA THR A 166 -8.22 10.25 7.04
C THR A 166 -6.79 9.93 6.63
N VAL A 167 -5.83 10.53 7.35
CA VAL A 167 -4.40 10.21 7.25
C VAL A 167 -3.99 9.58 8.58
N MET A 168 -3.87 8.26 8.60
CA MET A 168 -3.57 7.48 9.82
C MET A 168 -2.08 7.15 9.86
N VAL A 169 -1.29 7.96 10.58
CA VAL A 169 0.18 7.82 10.59
C VAL A 169 0.62 6.84 11.67
N THR A 170 1.27 5.74 11.31
CA THR A 170 1.80 4.80 12.30
C THR A 170 3.17 5.25 12.84
N LEU A 171 3.34 5.18 14.17
CA LEU A 171 4.49 5.71 14.90
C LEU A 171 5.31 4.60 15.60
N GLY A 172 5.15 3.36 15.16
CA GLY A 172 5.80 2.19 15.77
C GLY A 172 5.37 2.02 17.23
N SER A 173 6.33 1.99 18.16
CA SER A 173 6.06 1.83 19.60
C SER A 173 5.27 2.98 20.23
N ARG A 174 5.16 4.13 19.53
CA ARG A 174 4.37 5.29 19.97
C ARG A 174 2.90 5.20 19.57
N GLY A 175 2.49 4.15 18.86
CA GLY A 175 1.11 3.94 18.44
C GLY A 175 0.81 4.56 17.08
N VAL A 176 -0.26 5.35 17.01
CA VAL A 176 -0.80 6.02 15.82
C VAL A 176 -1.08 7.46 16.19
#